data_AF-A0A9X8H7Q4-F1
#
_entry.id   AF-A0A9X8H7Q4-F1
#
_cell.length_a   1.000
_cell.length_b   1.000
_cell.length_c   1.000
_cell.angle_alpha   90.00
_cell.angle_beta   90.00
_cell.angle_gamma   90.00
#
_symmetry.space_group_name_H-M   'P 1'
#
loop_
_entity.id
_entity.type
_entity.pdbx_description
1 polymer ?
#
loop_
_entity_poly.entity_id
_entity_poly.type
_entity_poly.pdbx_seq_one_letter_code
_entity_poly.pdbx_strand_id
1 'polypeptide(L)'
;MVAVVAVQFDTKILDADSRVSRMLDNLMKTLEADGQEWVLHQEGKLVVGIITKAIKPAPLQLAVTKQLQLQRNKVLKSDVFRYVKWLRQFAIGYQLYGGMDEERPSKAPAEEPRKEN
;
A
#
# COMPACT_ATOMS: atom_id res chain seq x y z
N MET A 1 -24.12 -1.27 -8.07
CA MET A 1 -23.06 -0.59 -7.28
C MET A 1 -22.36 -1.69 -6.51
N VAL A 2 -21.08 -1.96 -6.75
CA VAL A 2 -20.34 -2.94 -5.93
C VAL A 2 -20.27 -2.35 -4.53
N ALA A 3 -20.87 -3.03 -3.54
CA ALA A 3 -20.75 -2.64 -2.15
C ALA A 3 -19.34 -3.02 -1.72
N VAL A 4 -18.37 -2.18 -2.08
CA VAL A 4 -17.01 -2.33 -1.58
C VAL A 4 -17.08 -1.95 -0.11
N VAL A 5 -17.24 -2.95 0.73
CA VAL A 5 -17.23 -2.78 2.18
C VAL A 5 -15.94 -2.09 2.62
N ALA A 6 -16.04 -1.42 3.77
CA ALA A 6 -14.97 -0.68 4.41
C ALA A 6 -13.74 -1.56 4.66
N VAL A 7 -12.88 -1.69 3.65
CA VAL A 7 -11.55 -2.26 3.79
C VAL A 7 -10.77 -1.34 4.72
N GLN A 8 -10.38 -1.85 5.88
CA GLN A 8 -9.65 -1.08 6.89
C GLN A 8 -8.26 -1.67 7.10
N PHE A 9 -7.25 -0.82 6.99
CA PHE A 9 -5.90 -1.12 7.39
C PHE A 9 -5.74 -0.78 8.88
N ASP A 10 -5.66 -1.80 9.73
CA ASP A 10 -5.62 -1.62 11.19
C ASP A 10 -4.22 -1.23 11.65
N THR A 11 -3.99 0.07 11.89
CA THR A 11 -2.68 0.57 12.32
C THR A 11 -2.33 0.21 13.76
N LYS A 12 -3.26 -0.38 14.54
CA LYS A 12 -2.99 -0.81 15.92
C LYS A 12 -2.24 -2.14 15.97
N ILE A 13 -2.31 -2.94 14.90
CA ILE A 13 -1.50 -4.15 14.77
C ILE A 13 -0.06 -3.73 14.48
N LEU A 14 0.87 -4.09 15.37
CA LEU A 14 2.28 -3.68 15.25
C LEU A 14 2.94 -4.26 14.00
N ASP A 15 2.69 -5.54 13.72
CA ASP A 15 3.28 -6.26 12.62
C ASP A 15 2.61 -5.95 11.26
N ALA A 16 3.38 -5.49 10.28
CA ALA A 16 2.94 -5.14 8.93
C ALA A 16 2.34 -6.33 8.18
N ASP A 17 2.88 -7.53 8.38
CA ASP A 17 2.37 -8.73 7.73
C ASP A 17 0.95 -9.02 8.22
N SER A 18 0.76 -9.02 9.53
CA SER A 18 -0.51 -9.19 10.22
C SER A 18 -1.52 -8.11 9.84
N ARG A 19 -1.09 -6.85 9.66
CA ARG A 19 -1.95 -5.75 9.17
C ARG A 19 -2.53 -6.04 7.80
N VAL A 20 -1.66 -6.43 6.86
CA VAL A 20 -2.07 -6.76 5.50
C VAL A 20 -2.96 -8.00 5.50
N SER A 21 -2.59 -9.05 6.22
CA SER A 21 -3.39 -10.28 6.32
C SER A 21 -4.78 -10.04 6.89
N ARG A 22 -4.91 -9.26 7.98
CA ARG A 22 -6.19 -8.90 8.59
C ARG A 22 -7.10 -8.14 7.62
N MET A 23 -6.54 -7.16 6.92
CA MET A 23 -7.29 -6.36 5.94
C MET A 23 -7.83 -7.23 4.79
N LEU A 24 -7.01 -8.16 4.30
CA LEU A 24 -7.38 -9.05 3.20
C LEU A 24 -8.40 -10.12 3.62
N ASP A 25 -8.27 -10.67 4.82
CA ASP A 25 -9.25 -11.60 5.40
C ASP A 25 -10.63 -10.93 5.53
N ASN A 26 -10.67 -9.68 6.02
CA ASN A 26 -11.91 -8.91 6.10
C ASN A 26 -12.52 -8.62 4.72
N LEU A 27 -11.69 -8.27 3.74
CA LEU A 27 -12.15 -8.06 2.36
C LEU A 27 -12.76 -9.36 1.80
N MET A 28 -12.08 -10.49 1.95
CA MET A 28 -12.54 -11.77 1.41
C MET A 28 -13.84 -12.23 2.06
N LYS A 29 -13.92 -12.21 3.40
CA LYS A 29 -15.15 -12.54 4.14
C LYS A 29 -16.34 -11.69 3.71
N THR A 30 -16.10 -10.43 3.40
CA THR A 30 -17.17 -9.56 2.95
C THR A 30 -17.61 -9.89 1.53
N LEU A 31 -16.66 -10.08 0.61
CA LEU A 31 -16.97 -10.47 -0.76
C LEU A 31 -17.71 -11.82 -0.81
N GLU A 32 -17.35 -12.76 0.06
CA GLU A 32 -18.06 -14.03 0.22
C GLU A 32 -19.47 -13.83 0.76
N ALA A 33 -19.65 -13.00 1.80
CA ALA A 33 -20.97 -12.72 2.39
C ALA A 33 -21.93 -12.04 1.40
N ASP A 34 -21.40 -11.17 0.53
CA ASP A 34 -22.18 -10.45 -0.48
C ASP A 34 -22.30 -11.22 -1.81
N GLY A 35 -21.72 -12.42 -1.93
CA GLY A 35 -21.69 -13.20 -3.18
C GLY A 35 -20.93 -12.50 -4.32
N GLN A 36 -20.00 -11.61 -3.98
CA GLN A 36 -19.25 -10.77 -4.91
C GLN A 36 -17.83 -11.28 -5.18
N GLU A 37 -17.47 -12.51 -4.80
CA GLU A 37 -16.14 -13.09 -5.05
C GLU A 37 -15.67 -12.98 -6.52
N TRP A 38 -16.62 -12.97 -7.47
CA TRP A 38 -16.36 -12.80 -8.90
C TRP A 38 -15.61 -11.50 -9.25
N VAL A 39 -15.71 -10.46 -8.38
CA VAL A 39 -15.02 -9.17 -8.53
C VAL A 39 -13.50 -9.32 -8.52
N LEU A 40 -12.98 -10.35 -7.83
CA LEU A 40 -11.55 -10.62 -7.77
C LEU A 40 -10.99 -11.02 -9.14
N HIS A 41 -11.82 -11.66 -9.97
CA HIS A 41 -11.44 -12.15 -11.28
C HIS A 41 -11.81 -11.19 -12.41
N GLN A 42 -12.99 -10.55 -12.34
CA GLN A 42 -13.48 -9.66 -13.40
C GLN A 42 -13.00 -8.22 -13.21
N GLU A 43 -12.88 -7.75 -11.97
CA GLU A 43 -12.58 -6.35 -11.66
C GLU A 43 -11.30 -6.21 -10.83
N GLY A 44 -10.30 -7.05 -11.11
CA GLY A 44 -9.06 -7.08 -10.33
C GLY A 44 -8.36 -5.72 -10.22
N LYS A 45 -8.46 -4.87 -11.25
CA LYS A 45 -7.96 -3.49 -11.21
C LYS A 45 -8.69 -2.60 -10.20
N LEU A 46 -10.00 -2.76 -10.06
CA LEU A 46 -10.77 -2.03 -9.05
C LEU A 46 -10.39 -2.51 -7.66
N VAL A 47 -10.32 -3.83 -7.46
CA VAL A 47 -9.93 -4.44 -6.18
C VAL A 47 -8.54 -3.97 -5.73
N VAL A 48 -7.55 -3.99 -6.62
CA VAL A 48 -6.21 -3.45 -6.35
C VAL A 48 -6.27 -1.97 -5.95
N GLY A 49 -7.10 -1.18 -6.64
CA GLY A 49 -7.30 0.24 -6.32
C GLY A 49 -7.93 0.46 -4.94
N ILE A 50 -8.90 -0.36 -4.56
CA ILE A 50 -9.57 -0.33 -3.26
C ILE A 50 -8.56 -0.67 -2.15
N ILE A 51 -7.85 -1.78 -2.29
CA ILE A 51 -6.84 -2.20 -1.31
C ILE A 51 -5.78 -1.11 -1.15
N THR A 52 -5.26 -0.58 -2.27
CA THR A 52 -4.25 0.49 -2.24
C THR A 52 -4.75 1.72 -1.50
N LYS A 53 -6.00 2.14 -1.73
CA LYS A 53 -6.59 3.31 -1.06
C LYS A 53 -6.82 3.08 0.44
N ALA A 54 -7.09 1.84 0.85
CA ALA A 54 -7.33 1.49 2.24
C ALA A 54 -6.06 1.49 3.12
N ILE A 55 -4.87 1.39 2.50
CA ILE A 55 -3.58 1.38 3.21
C ILE A 55 -3.39 2.67 4.01
N LYS A 56 -3.06 2.50 5.30
CA LYS A 56 -2.61 3.57 6.20
C LYS A 56 -1.34 3.08 6.92
N PRO A 57 -0.28 3.87 7.11
CA PRO A 57 -0.21 5.33 7.00
C PRO A 57 0.08 5.85 5.58
N ALA A 58 -0.09 7.16 5.37
CA ALA A 58 0.06 7.81 4.07
C ALA A 58 1.43 7.60 3.38
N PRO A 59 2.58 7.56 4.10
CA PRO A 59 3.87 7.28 3.47
C PRO A 59 3.92 5.88 2.81
N LEU A 60 3.36 4.86 3.48
CA LEU A 60 3.28 3.50 2.93
C LEU A 60 2.35 3.46 1.70
N GLN A 61 1.20 4.13 1.78
CA GLN A 61 0.27 4.24 0.64
C GLN A 61 0.93 4.91 -0.57
N LEU A 62 1.68 5.99 -0.36
CA LEU A 62 2.38 6.70 -1.41
C LEU A 62 3.48 5.82 -2.02
N ALA A 63 4.24 5.11 -1.19
CA ALA A 63 5.28 4.19 -1.65
C ALA A 63 4.69 3.06 -2.52
N VAL A 64 3.57 2.47 -2.09
CA VAL A 64 2.83 1.45 -2.87
C VAL A 64 2.33 2.03 -4.20
N THR A 65 1.75 3.23 -4.17
CA THR A 65 1.24 3.90 -5.39
C THR A 65 2.37 4.18 -6.38
N LYS A 66 3.52 4.68 -5.92
CA LYS A 66 4.72 4.90 -6.75
C LYS A 66 5.21 3.59 -7.37
N GLN A 67 5.28 2.52 -6.59
CA GLN A 67 5.68 1.20 -7.11
C GLN A 67 4.71 0.70 -8.18
N LEU A 68 3.39 0.87 -7.99
CA LEU A 68 2.41 0.49 -9.00
C LEU A 68 2.61 1.29 -10.30
N GLN A 69 2.99 2.57 -10.26
CA GLN A 69 3.18 3.37 -11.48
C GLN A 69 4.31 2.86 -12.40
N LEU A 70 5.26 2.07 -11.88
CA LEU A 70 6.37 1.54 -12.67
C LEU A 70 5.91 0.57 -13.78
N GLN A 71 6.48 0.71 -14.98
CA GLN A 71 6.14 -0.14 -16.14
C GLN A 71 6.33 -1.64 -15.85
N ARG A 72 7.37 -2.00 -15.10
CA ARG A 72 7.64 -3.39 -14.66
C ARG A 72 6.51 -3.99 -13.80
N ASN A 73 5.68 -3.16 -13.18
CA ASN A 73 4.61 -3.57 -12.28
C ASN A 73 3.22 -3.52 -12.93
N LYS A 74 3.15 -3.42 -14.27
CA LYS A 74 1.87 -3.36 -15.01
C LYS A 74 0.95 -4.55 -14.70
N VAL A 75 1.51 -5.76 -14.56
CA VAL A 75 0.75 -6.97 -14.24
C VAL A 75 0.14 -6.92 -12.84
N LEU A 76 0.81 -6.27 -11.87
CA LEU A 76 0.32 -6.13 -10.50
C LEU A 76 -0.91 -5.23 -10.39
N LYS A 77 -1.19 -4.39 -11.40
CA LYS A 77 -2.36 -3.50 -11.36
C LYS A 77 -3.68 -4.21 -11.63
N SER A 78 -3.66 -5.41 -12.19
CA SER A 78 -4.86 -6.17 -12.57
C SER A 78 -4.91 -7.55 -11.94
N ASP A 79 -3.76 -8.11 -11.55
CA ASP A 79 -3.67 -9.41 -10.89
C ASP A 79 -3.71 -9.23 -9.36
N VAL A 80 -4.89 -9.45 -8.77
CA VAL A 80 -5.13 -9.29 -7.33
C VAL A 80 -4.27 -10.22 -6.50
N PHE A 81 -4.15 -11.50 -6.89
CA PHE A 81 -3.38 -12.49 -6.13
C PHE A 81 -1.89 -12.13 -6.11
N ARG A 82 -1.36 -11.73 -7.26
CA ARG A 82 0.04 -11.31 -7.36
C ARG A 82 0.29 -9.99 -6.63
N TYR A 83 -0.65 -9.06 -6.71
CA TYR A 83 -0.61 -7.81 -5.95
C TYR A 83 -0.60 -8.06 -4.44
N VAL A 84 -1.47 -8.93 -3.93
CA VAL A 84 -1.54 -9.28 -2.51
C VAL A 84 -0.23 -9.88 -2.01
N LYS A 85 0.32 -10.87 -2.74
CA LYS A 85 1.60 -11.49 -2.41
C LYS A 85 2.73 -10.46 -2.39
N TRP A 86 2.75 -9.56 -3.36
CA TRP A 86 3.73 -8.48 -3.44
C TRP A 86 3.55 -7.46 -2.30
N LEU A 87 2.33 -7.03 -2.00
CA LEU A 87 2.03 -6.05 -0.95
C LEU A 87 2.48 -6.55 0.42
N ARG A 88 2.26 -7.83 0.72
CA ARG A 88 2.71 -8.49 1.95
C ARG A 88 4.23 -8.35 2.12
N GLN A 89 4.99 -8.72 1.10
CA GLN A 89 6.46 -8.60 1.10
C GLN A 89 6.92 -7.14 1.15
N PHE A 90 6.24 -6.26 0.43
CA PHE A 90 6.54 -4.84 0.43
C PHE A 90 6.32 -4.21 1.80
N ALA A 91 5.22 -4.56 2.49
CA ALA A 91 4.90 -4.04 3.81
C ALA A 91 5.88 -4.55 4.88
N ILE A 92 6.28 -5.82 4.83
CA ILE A 92 7.36 -6.35 5.68
C ILE A 92 8.66 -5.58 5.43
N GLY A 93 9.07 -5.45 4.17
CA GLY A 93 10.27 -4.69 3.80
C GLY A 93 10.19 -3.24 4.23
N TYR A 94 9.03 -2.59 4.11
CA TYR A 94 8.80 -1.22 4.56
C TYR A 94 8.81 -1.10 6.09
N GLN A 95 8.37 -2.11 6.83
CA GLN A 95 8.51 -2.10 8.29
C GLN A 95 9.97 -2.28 8.73
N LEU A 96 10.75 -3.10 8.02
CA LEU A 96 12.15 -3.36 8.34
C LEU A 96 13.10 -2.24 7.88
N TYR A 97 12.78 -1.56 6.77
CA TYR A 97 13.66 -0.58 6.12
C TYR A 97 13.00 0.78 5.84
N GLY A 98 11.67 0.87 5.89
CA GLY A 98 10.88 2.04 5.47
C GLY A 98 10.60 3.08 6.56
N GLY A 99 11.20 2.93 7.75
CA GLY A 99 11.27 3.99 8.77
C GLY A 99 12.34 5.07 8.48
N MET A 100 12.88 5.14 7.26
CA MET A 100 13.98 6.03 6.89
C MET A 100 13.55 7.29 6.11
N ASP A 101 12.23 7.50 5.99
CA ASP A 101 11.61 8.73 5.44
C ASP A 101 10.62 9.37 6.43
N GLU A 102 10.81 9.16 7.75
CA GLU A 102 10.32 10.13 8.73
C GLU A 102 11.35 11.27 8.79
N GLU A 103 11.10 12.30 7.96
CA GLU A 103 11.46 13.69 8.21
C GLU A 103 12.90 13.94 8.72
N ARG A 104 13.89 13.88 7.82
CA ARG A 104 14.89 14.95 7.88
C ARG A 104 14.26 16.14 7.15
N PRO A 105 13.94 17.27 7.83
CA PRO A 105 13.87 18.51 7.09
C PRO A 105 15.20 18.59 6.36
N SER A 106 15.13 18.67 5.04
CA SER A 106 16.30 18.88 4.20
C SER A 106 16.92 20.19 4.68
N LYS A 107 17.86 20.12 5.63
CA LYS A 107 18.86 21.16 5.77
C LYS A 107 19.60 21.11 4.45
N ALA A 108 19.16 21.94 3.52
CA ALA A 108 19.95 22.31 2.38
C ALA A 108 21.32 22.77 2.91
N PRO A 109 22.44 22.13 2.54
CA PRO A 109 23.71 22.82 2.48
C PRO A 109 23.75 23.43 1.07
N ALA A 110 23.12 24.59 0.91
CA ALA A 110 23.29 25.40 -0.29
C ALA A 110 24.28 26.53 0.04
N GLU A 111 25.52 26.26 -0.33
CA GLU A 111 26.61 27.18 -0.73
C GLU A 111 27.22 28.20 0.28
N GLU A 112 28.47 27.93 0.67
CA GLU A 112 29.56 28.91 0.94
C GLU A 112 29.87 29.77 -0.32
N PRO A 113 30.57 30.95 -0.32
CA PRO A 113 31.60 31.43 0.63
C PRO A 113 31.69 32.96 0.95
N ARG A 114 32.45 33.27 2.02
CA ARG A 114 33.25 34.48 2.38
C ARG A 114 32.90 35.91 1.88
N LYS A 115 32.75 36.84 2.84
CA LYS A 115 33.39 38.18 2.83
C LYS A 115 33.90 38.48 4.25
N GLU A 116 35.20 38.25 4.44
CA GLU A 116 35.97 38.82 5.56
C GLU A 116 36.26 40.30 5.25
N ASN A 117 36.33 41.08 6.32
CA ASN A 117 36.35 42.54 6.42
C ASN A 117 37.58 43.21 5.79
#